data_AF-A0A671FDZ9-F1
#
_entry.id   AF-A0A671FDZ9-F1
#
_cell.length_a   1.000
_cell.length_b   1.000
_cell.length_c   1.000
_cell.angle_alpha   90.00
_cell.angle_beta   90.00
_cell.angle_gamma   90.00
#
_symmetry.space_group_name_H-M   'P 1'
#
loop_
_entity.id
_entity.type
_entity.pdbx_description
1 polymer ?
#
loop_
_entity_poly.entity_id
_entity_poly.type
_entity_poly.pdbx_seq_one_letter_code
_entity_poly.pdbx_strand_id
1 'polypeptide(L)'
;MRALAVLGITLVVACSQVFLPFFLRGMALLWGKSDDSHVLSILEESKLMVDDAIYSTMKRNLEKRELISPSQLLSFSKLPEPTSRAIARAAEIMEASVQAMQRRVHQPLTQPQPLTDALSEDLLTTIAEVSGCLPHMLPPKCPYTCLANKYRLITGACNN
;
A
#
# COMPACT_ATOMS: atom_id res chain seq x y z
N MET A 1 -29.94 -46.41 25.82
CA MET A 1 -29.20 -45.24 26.34
C MET A 1 -27.82 -45.07 25.69
N ARG A 2 -26.97 -46.10 25.62
CA ARG A 2 -25.60 -45.98 25.06
C ARG A 2 -25.55 -45.80 23.53
N ALA A 3 -26.42 -46.45 22.77
CA ALA A 3 -26.43 -46.33 21.30
C ALA A 3 -26.80 -44.92 20.81
N LEU A 4 -27.76 -44.26 21.48
CA LEU A 4 -28.14 -42.87 21.17
C LEU A 4 -27.03 -41.87 21.49
N ALA A 5 -26.26 -42.11 22.56
CA ALA A 5 -25.10 -41.27 22.90
C ALA A 5 -23.98 -41.42 21.85
N VAL A 6 -23.70 -42.63 21.39
CA VAL A 6 -22.70 -42.89 20.34
C VAL A 6 -23.13 -42.25 19.01
N LEU A 7 -24.41 -42.35 18.64
CA LEU A 7 -24.94 -41.74 17.42
C LEU A 7 -24.91 -40.21 17.48
N GLY A 8 -25.14 -39.63 18.65
CA GLY A 8 -24.99 -38.19 18.88
C GLY A 8 -23.55 -37.72 18.74
N ILE A 9 -22.59 -38.48 19.28
CA ILE A 9 -21.16 -38.15 19.19
C ILE A 9 -20.66 -38.23 17.74
N THR A 10 -21.06 -39.25 16.98
CA THR A 10 -20.65 -39.37 15.57
C THR A 10 -21.23 -38.26 14.69
N LEU A 11 -22.47 -37.82 14.95
CA LEU A 11 -23.07 -36.69 14.25
C LEU A 11 -22.37 -35.36 14.54
N VAL A 12 -21.98 -35.12 15.79
CA VAL A 12 -21.24 -33.91 16.18
C VAL A 12 -19.84 -33.89 15.56
N VAL A 13 -19.14 -35.02 15.53
CA VAL A 13 -17.82 -35.14 14.89
C VAL A 13 -17.90 -34.95 13.37
N ALA A 14 -18.93 -35.50 12.72
CA ALA A 14 -19.13 -35.28 11.28
C ALA A 14 -19.47 -33.81 10.96
N CYS A 15 -20.30 -33.16 11.80
CA CYS A 15 -20.62 -31.74 11.65
C CYS A 15 -19.40 -30.84 11.86
N SER A 16 -18.50 -31.17 12.79
CA SER A 16 -17.30 -30.37 13.05
C SER A 16 -16.20 -30.57 12.00
N GLN A 17 -16.07 -31.77 11.43
CA GLN A 17 -15.02 -32.05 10.45
C GLN A 17 -15.40 -31.72 9.00
N VAL A 18 -16.70 -31.69 8.66
CA VAL A 18 -17.15 -31.52 7.27
C VAL A 18 -17.88 -30.20 7.07
N PHE A 19 -18.90 -29.93 7.89
CA PHE A 19 -19.75 -28.75 7.69
C PHE A 19 -19.07 -27.46 8.14
N LEU A 20 -18.47 -27.44 9.33
CA LEU A 20 -17.78 -26.26 9.85
C LEU A 20 -16.67 -25.73 8.92
N PRO A 21 -15.71 -26.54 8.44
CA PRO A 21 -14.66 -26.03 7.54
C PRO A 21 -15.20 -25.62 6.17
N PHE A 22 -16.26 -26.27 5.68
CA PHE A 22 -16.87 -25.90 4.40
C PHE A 22 -17.60 -24.55 4.49
N PHE A 23 -18.34 -24.31 5.58
CA PHE A 23 -18.97 -23.02 5.86
C PHE A 23 -17.95 -21.91 6.12
N LEU A 24 -16.88 -22.18 6.88
CA LEU A 24 -15.78 -21.24 7.09
C LEU A 24 -15.08 -20.87 5.78
N ARG A 25 -14.80 -21.85 4.91
CA ARG A 25 -14.21 -21.62 3.59
C ARG A 25 -15.14 -20.84 2.66
N GLY A 26 -16.45 -21.11 2.71
CA GLY A 26 -17.46 -20.36 1.96
C GLY A 26 -17.58 -18.90 2.40
N MET A 27 -17.56 -18.63 3.71
CA MET A 27 -17.52 -17.26 4.24
C MET A 27 -16.23 -16.54 3.88
N ALA A 28 -15.07 -17.20 3.94
CA ALA A 28 -13.80 -16.59 3.57
C ALA A 28 -13.75 -16.17 2.08
N LEU A 29 -14.32 -16.98 1.18
CA LEU A 29 -14.41 -16.66 -0.25
C LEU A 29 -15.37 -15.50 -0.55
N LEU A 30 -16.49 -15.43 0.15
CA LEU A 30 -17.46 -14.34 -0.03
C LEU A 30 -16.97 -13.03 0.58
N TRP A 31 -16.32 -13.10 1.75
CA TRP A 31 -15.79 -11.92 2.44
C TRP A 31 -14.54 -11.37 1.74
N GLY A 32 -13.61 -12.23 1.31
CA GLY A 32 -12.40 -11.81 0.59
C GLY A 32 -12.71 -11.07 -0.73
N LYS A 33 -13.73 -11.51 -1.47
CA LYS A 33 -14.13 -10.86 -2.74
C LYS A 33 -14.75 -9.46 -2.54
N SER A 34 -15.43 -9.24 -1.41
CA SER A 34 -15.98 -7.93 -1.05
C SER A 34 -14.87 -6.97 -0.59
N ASP A 35 -13.97 -7.46 0.25
CA ASP A 35 -12.85 -6.68 0.78
C ASP A 35 -11.90 -6.24 -0.33
N ASP A 36 -11.57 -7.10 -1.30
CA ASP A 36 -10.72 -6.74 -2.45
C ASP A 36 -11.32 -5.61 -3.30
N SER A 37 -12.64 -5.66 -3.54
CA SER A 37 -13.33 -4.62 -4.32
C SER A 37 -13.33 -3.26 -3.62
N HIS A 38 -13.47 -3.27 -2.30
CA HIS A 38 -13.45 -2.06 -1.48
C HIS A 38 -12.04 -1.49 -1.38
N VAL A 39 -11.03 -2.35 -1.21
CA VAL A 39 -9.61 -1.97 -1.22
C VAL A 39 -9.27 -1.28 -2.53
N LEU A 40 -9.58 -1.88 -3.67
CA LEU A 40 -9.30 -1.29 -4.98
C LEU A 40 -9.98 0.08 -5.16
N SER A 41 -11.20 0.24 -4.67
CA SER A 41 -11.90 1.53 -4.75
C SER A 41 -11.21 2.65 -3.99
N ILE A 42 -10.68 2.35 -2.78
CA ILE A 42 -9.91 3.31 -1.98
C ILE A 42 -8.60 3.68 -2.70
N LEU A 43 -7.94 2.70 -3.32
CA LEU A 43 -6.71 2.94 -4.06
C LEU A 43 -6.94 3.84 -5.28
N GLU A 44 -8.04 3.61 -5.99
CA GLU A 44 -8.44 4.44 -7.13
C GLU A 44 -8.79 5.87 -6.70
N GLU A 45 -9.55 6.04 -5.61
CA GLU A 45 -9.86 7.35 -5.04
C GLU A 45 -8.58 8.10 -4.63
N SER A 46 -7.65 7.41 -3.96
CA SER A 46 -6.36 7.97 -3.54
C SER A 46 -5.52 8.42 -4.73
N LYS A 47 -5.49 7.61 -5.79
CA LYS A 47 -4.80 7.96 -7.05
C LYS A 47 -5.38 9.20 -7.70
N LEU A 48 -6.71 9.28 -7.82
CA LEU A 48 -7.39 10.43 -8.41
C LEU A 48 -7.15 11.70 -7.59
N MET A 49 -7.18 11.61 -6.26
CA MET A 49 -6.89 12.72 -5.36
C MET A 49 -5.48 13.27 -5.57
N VAL A 50 -4.46 12.39 -5.67
CA VAL A 50 -3.08 12.80 -5.90
C VAL A 50 -2.92 13.41 -7.29
N ASP A 51 -3.52 12.81 -8.32
CA ASP A 51 -3.45 13.32 -9.69
C ASP A 51 -4.08 14.72 -9.81
N ASP A 52 -5.22 14.94 -9.17
CA ASP A 52 -5.87 16.25 -9.13
C ASP A 52 -5.05 17.29 -8.34
N ALA A 53 -4.44 16.90 -7.21
CA ALA A 53 -3.56 17.76 -6.44
C ALA A 53 -2.31 18.19 -7.23
N ILE A 54 -1.70 17.26 -7.98
CA ILE A 54 -0.57 17.52 -8.87
C ILE A 54 -1.00 18.46 -10.00
N TYR A 55 -2.11 18.15 -10.67
CA TYR A 55 -2.61 18.93 -11.80
C TYR A 55 -3.00 20.36 -11.39
N SER A 56 -3.77 20.52 -10.31
CA SER A 56 -4.17 21.82 -9.79
C SER A 56 -2.96 22.66 -9.36
N THR A 57 -1.93 22.02 -8.80
CA THR A 57 -0.67 22.70 -8.42
C THR A 57 0.14 23.10 -9.63
N MET A 58 0.20 22.27 -10.66
CA MET A 58 0.81 22.64 -11.94
C MET A 58 0.10 23.84 -12.56
N LYS A 59 -1.23 23.78 -12.67
CA LYS A 59 -2.06 24.86 -13.25
C LYS A 59 -1.87 26.18 -12.51
N ARG A 60 -1.96 26.18 -11.18
CA ARG A 60 -1.77 27.36 -10.34
C ARG A 60 -0.35 27.94 -10.47
N ASN A 61 0.65 27.08 -10.61
CA ASN A 61 2.02 27.52 -10.86
C ASN A 61 2.17 28.18 -12.22
N LEU A 62 1.49 27.69 -13.26
CA LEU A 62 1.50 28.32 -14.58
C LEU A 62 0.79 29.68 -14.56
N GLU A 63 -0.39 29.77 -13.96
CA GLU A 63 -1.16 31.03 -13.86
C GLU A 63 -0.41 32.10 -13.04
N LYS A 64 0.24 31.73 -11.93
CA LYS A 64 1.07 32.67 -11.14
C LYS A 64 2.33 33.17 -11.88
N ARG A 65 2.73 32.50 -12.96
CA ARG A 65 3.95 32.81 -13.73
C ARG A 65 3.71 33.74 -14.92
N GLU A 66 2.48 34.20 -15.16
CA GLU A 66 2.19 35.20 -16.21
C GLU A 66 2.89 36.55 -15.95
N LEU A 67 3.28 36.84 -14.71
CA LEU A 67 4.15 37.97 -14.35
C LEU A 67 5.62 37.51 -14.32
N ILE A 68 6.26 37.45 -15.49
CA ILE A 68 7.63 36.92 -15.66
C ILE A 68 8.64 37.72 -14.83
N SER A 69 8.97 37.21 -13.65
CA SER A 69 10.12 37.65 -12.86
C SER A 69 11.37 36.83 -13.22
N PRO A 70 12.58 37.40 -13.25
CA PRO A 70 13.83 36.66 -13.43
C PRO A 70 13.97 35.46 -12.47
N SER A 71 13.47 35.56 -11.24
CA SER A 71 13.48 34.46 -10.28
C SER A 71 12.60 33.27 -10.71
N GLN A 72 11.49 33.54 -11.40
CA GLN A 72 10.62 32.49 -11.93
C GLN A 72 11.27 31.75 -13.11
N LEU A 73 11.99 32.46 -13.98
CA LEU A 73 12.74 31.83 -15.08
C LEU A 73 13.81 30.86 -14.56
N LEU A 74 14.54 31.24 -13.51
CA LEU A 74 15.55 30.38 -12.90
C LEU A 74 14.92 29.16 -12.20
N SER A 75 13.69 29.26 -11.72
CA SER A 75 12.98 28.17 -11.05
C SER A 75 12.65 26.98 -11.95
N PHE A 76 12.61 27.15 -13.28
CA PHE A 76 12.36 26.03 -14.21
C PHE A 76 13.45 24.95 -14.13
N SER A 77 14.70 25.35 -13.85
CA SER A 77 15.81 24.41 -13.63
C SER A 77 15.64 23.52 -12.39
N LYS A 78 14.71 23.87 -11.50
CA LYS A 78 14.41 23.13 -10.26
C LYS A 78 13.24 22.17 -10.40
N LEU A 79 12.57 22.13 -11.56
CA LEU A 79 11.49 21.16 -11.77
C LEU A 79 12.07 19.75 -11.89
N PRO A 80 11.43 18.75 -11.29
CA PRO A 80 11.89 17.38 -11.38
C PRO A 80 11.82 16.88 -12.83
N GLU A 81 12.86 16.14 -13.24
CA GLU A 81 12.87 15.37 -14.49
C GLU A 81 11.66 14.42 -14.56
N PRO A 82 11.14 14.06 -15.76
CA PRO A 82 10.04 13.11 -15.89
C PRO A 82 10.15 11.83 -15.05
N THR A 83 11.35 11.25 -14.95
CA THR A 83 11.64 10.05 -14.15
C THR A 83 11.44 10.31 -12.65
N SER A 84 12.08 11.33 -12.10
CA SER A 84 11.92 11.76 -10.70
C SER A 84 10.48 12.14 -10.37
N ARG A 85 9.75 12.74 -11.33
CA ARG A 85 8.33 13.08 -11.17
C ARG A 85 7.45 11.83 -11.10
N ALA A 86 7.73 10.82 -11.92
CA ALA A 86 7.02 9.55 -11.86
C ALA A 86 7.24 8.82 -10.53
N ILE A 87 8.48 8.81 -10.03
CA ILE A 87 8.83 8.23 -8.72
C ILE A 87 8.13 8.98 -7.59
N ALA A 88 8.21 10.32 -7.59
CA ALA A 88 7.53 11.13 -6.57
C ALA A 88 6.01 10.91 -6.60
N ARG A 89 5.39 10.88 -7.79
CA ARG A 89 3.96 10.58 -7.94
C ARG A 89 3.60 9.20 -7.38
N ALA A 90 4.39 8.17 -7.68
CA ALA A 90 4.15 6.82 -7.16
C ALA A 90 4.23 6.79 -5.63
N ALA A 91 5.21 7.48 -5.04
CA ALA A 91 5.35 7.60 -3.59
C ALA A 91 4.17 8.33 -2.94
N GLU A 92 3.69 9.42 -3.54
CA GLU A 92 2.51 10.15 -3.04
C GLU A 92 1.24 9.29 -3.07
N ILE A 93 1.04 8.51 -4.15
CA ILE A 93 -0.11 7.59 -4.24
C ILE A 93 -0.02 6.49 -3.18
N MET A 94 1.17 5.92 -2.97
CA MET A 94 1.41 4.89 -1.94
C MET A 94 1.08 5.44 -0.55
N GLU A 95 1.62 6.60 -0.19
CA GLU A 95 1.39 7.24 1.10
C GLU A 95 -0.10 7.59 1.31
N ALA A 96 -0.72 8.24 0.31
CA ALA A 96 -2.14 8.59 0.38
C ALA A 96 -3.04 7.36 0.56
N SER A 97 -2.71 6.28 -0.15
CA SER A 97 -3.43 5.01 -0.09
C SER A 97 -3.28 4.33 1.28
N VAL A 98 -2.06 4.25 1.81
CA VAL A 98 -1.79 3.71 3.15
C VAL A 98 -2.55 4.50 4.21
N GLN A 99 -2.51 5.83 4.15
CA GLN A 99 -3.25 6.68 5.09
C GLN A 99 -4.77 6.50 4.96
N ALA A 100 -5.29 6.39 3.73
CA ALA A 100 -6.71 6.15 3.51
C ALA A 100 -7.16 4.81 4.10
N MET A 101 -6.38 3.74 3.91
CA MET A 101 -6.63 2.43 4.52
C MET A 101 -6.58 2.50 6.04
N GLN A 102 -5.56 3.15 6.60
CA GLN A 102 -5.41 3.30 8.06
C GLN A 102 -6.61 4.02 8.67
N ARG A 103 -7.11 5.10 8.06
CA ARG A 103 -8.29 5.83 8.56
C ARG A 103 -9.55 4.96 8.59
N ARG A 104 -9.67 3.97 7.69
CA ARG A 104 -10.79 3.03 7.65
C ARG A 104 -10.64 1.91 8.70
N VAL A 105 -9.42 1.44 8.95
CA VAL A 105 -9.12 0.42 9.97
C VAL A 105 -9.22 0.98 11.39
N HIS A 106 -8.88 2.26 11.62
CA HIS A 106 -8.87 2.90 12.93
C HIS A 106 -10.25 3.38 13.43
N GLN A 107 -11.35 2.98 12.80
CA GLN A 107 -12.69 3.17 13.36
C GLN A 107 -12.87 2.25 14.59
N PRO A 108 -13.39 2.77 15.71
CA PRO A 108 -12.69 2.82 16.98
C PRO A 108 -12.34 1.45 17.58
N LEU A 109 -11.16 0.91 17.28
CA LEU A 109 -10.52 -0.04 18.20
C LEU A 109 -9.93 0.76 19.37
N THR A 110 -10.33 0.41 20.58
CA THR A 110 -10.01 1.09 21.84
C THR A 110 -8.52 0.99 22.24
N GLN A 111 -7.64 0.53 21.36
CA GLN A 111 -6.21 0.35 21.63
C GLN A 111 -5.33 0.94 20.52
N PRO A 112 -4.28 1.70 20.87
CA PRO A 112 -3.28 2.14 19.91
C PRO A 112 -2.39 0.95 19.52
N GLN A 113 -2.65 0.34 18.37
CA GLN A 113 -1.70 -0.57 17.73
C GLN A 113 -0.60 0.23 17.02
N PRO A 114 0.65 -0.26 16.99
CA PRO A 114 1.71 0.35 16.18
C PRO A 114 1.26 0.49 14.71
N LEU A 115 1.54 1.64 14.08
CA LEU A 115 1.05 2.00 12.73
C LEU A 115 1.41 0.96 11.64
N THR A 116 2.51 0.22 11.84
CA THR A 116 2.99 -0.83 10.94
C THR A 116 2.25 -2.16 11.07
N ASP A 117 1.54 -2.38 12.17
CA ASP A 117 0.87 -3.66 12.46
C ASP A 117 -0.58 -3.70 11.97
N ALA A 118 -1.08 -2.60 11.38
CA ALA A 118 -2.47 -2.45 10.98
C ALA A 118 -2.78 -2.99 9.56
N LEU A 119 -1.79 -3.13 8.68
CA LEU A 119 -1.97 -3.56 7.28
C LEU A 119 -1.16 -4.84 6.99
N SER A 120 -1.79 -5.83 6.35
CA SER A 120 -1.12 -7.07 5.93
C SER A 120 -0.06 -6.80 4.84
N GLU A 121 0.97 -7.64 4.78
CA GLU A 121 2.02 -7.59 3.74
C GLU A 121 1.43 -7.73 2.32
N ASP A 122 0.44 -8.62 2.14
CA ASP A 122 -0.25 -8.81 0.86
C ASP A 122 -1.00 -7.54 0.43
N LEU A 123 -1.59 -6.84 1.40
CA LEU A 123 -2.29 -5.58 1.15
C LEU A 123 -1.27 -4.52 0.71
N LEU A 124 -0.20 -4.32 1.47
CA LEU A 124 0.87 -3.38 1.13
C LEU A 124 1.49 -3.66 -0.24
N THR A 125 1.64 -4.93 -0.62
CA THR A 125 2.09 -5.34 -1.95
C THR A 125 1.11 -4.89 -3.03
N THR A 126 -0.19 -5.08 -2.80
CA THR A 126 -1.24 -4.60 -3.72
C THR A 126 -1.23 -3.07 -3.85
N ILE A 127 -1.05 -2.34 -2.74
CA ILE A 127 -0.93 -0.87 -2.77
C ILE A 127 0.30 -0.46 -3.59
N ALA A 128 1.44 -1.13 -3.39
CA ALA A 128 2.69 -0.86 -4.11
C ALA A 128 2.54 -1.11 -5.62
N GLU A 129 1.84 -2.17 -6.02
CA GLU A 129 1.54 -2.47 -7.42
C GLU A 129 0.66 -1.40 -8.06
N VAL A 130 -0.44 -1.02 -7.40
CA VAL A 130 -1.39 -0.02 -7.93
C VAL A 130 -0.79 1.39 -7.96
N SER A 131 -0.03 1.75 -6.94
CA SER A 131 0.68 3.04 -6.87
C SER A 131 1.85 3.13 -7.85
N GLY A 132 2.40 1.98 -8.28
CA GLY A 132 3.66 1.88 -9.00
C GLY A 132 4.88 2.11 -8.11
N CYS A 133 4.68 2.24 -6.79
CA CYS A 133 5.73 2.36 -5.79
C CYS A 133 6.23 0.95 -5.40
N LEU A 134 6.73 0.21 -6.38
CA LEU A 134 7.09 -1.19 -6.19
C LEU A 134 8.10 -1.36 -5.04
N PRO A 135 8.01 -2.45 -4.25
CA PRO A 135 8.93 -2.73 -3.14
C PRO A 135 10.41 -2.93 -3.55
N HIS A 136 10.74 -2.77 -4.84
CA HIS A 136 12.11 -2.68 -5.32
C HIS A 136 12.87 -1.43 -4.81
N MET A 137 12.27 -0.64 -3.92
CA MET A 137 12.95 0.31 -3.05
C MET A 137 13.51 -0.30 -1.75
N LEU A 138 13.45 -1.64 -1.57
CA LEU A 138 14.39 -2.31 -0.67
C LEU A 138 15.82 -1.92 -1.08
N PRO A 139 16.71 -1.61 -0.13
CA PRO A 139 18.10 -1.34 -0.47
C PRO A 139 18.60 -2.48 -1.35
N PRO A 140 19.23 -2.18 -2.51
CA PRO A 140 19.65 -3.21 -3.44
C PRO A 140 20.47 -4.28 -2.73
N LYS A 141 20.33 -5.54 -3.14
CA LYS A 141 21.19 -6.60 -2.61
C LYS A 141 22.63 -6.33 -3.03
N CYS A 142 23.45 -5.85 -2.09
CA CYS A 142 24.84 -5.55 -2.36
C CYS A 142 25.66 -6.83 -2.54
N PRO A 143 26.60 -6.87 -3.50
CA PRO A 143 27.54 -7.98 -3.59
C PRO A 143 28.49 -7.95 -2.38
N TYR A 144 28.82 -9.12 -1.82
CA TYR A 144 29.77 -9.23 -0.72
C TYR A 144 31.22 -9.11 -1.23
N THR A 145 31.66 -7.87 -1.50
CA THR A 145 33.01 -7.56 -2.00
C THR A 145 33.68 -6.51 -1.13
N CYS A 146 35.02 -6.48 -1.13
CA CYS A 146 35.79 -5.52 -0.33
C CYS A 146 35.45 -4.07 -0.68
N LEU A 147 35.19 -3.78 -1.96
CA LEU A 147 34.83 -2.44 -2.41
C LEU A 147 33.42 -2.05 -1.96
N ALA A 148 32.44 -2.96 -2.10
CA ALA A 148 31.05 -2.76 -1.67
C ALA A 148 30.85 -2.59 -0.16
N ASN A 149 31.78 -3.11 0.65
CA ASN A 149 31.80 -2.90 2.11
C ASN A 149 32.55 -1.62 2.51
N LYS A 150 33.36 -1.04 1.62
CA LYS A 150 34.30 0.03 1.97
C LYS A 150 33.65 1.41 1.93
N TYR A 151 32.56 1.60 1.19
CA TYR A 151 31.94 2.91 1.06
C TYR A 151 30.43 2.82 1.29
N ARG A 152 29.88 3.89 1.87
CA ARG A 152 28.43 4.12 2.04
C ARG A 152 27.93 5.01 0.91
N LEU A 153 26.65 4.89 0.54
CA LEU A 153 26.20 5.52 -0.70
C LEU A 153 25.58 6.89 -0.48
N ILE A 154 25.28 7.50 -1.63
CA ILE A 154 24.60 8.75 -1.84
C ILE A 154 23.06 8.69 -1.72
N THR A 155 22.45 7.49 -1.75
CA THR A 155 21.39 7.21 -0.75
C THR A 155 22.03 6.81 0.57
N GLY A 156 22.86 5.78 0.45
CA GLY A 156 23.44 4.97 1.50
C GLY A 156 23.66 3.49 1.12
N ALA A 157 23.15 2.92 0.00
CA ALA A 157 23.14 1.47 -0.31
C ALA A 157 23.77 0.86 -1.63
N CYS A 158 24.91 0.13 -1.56
CA CYS A 158 25.87 -0.46 -2.58
C CYS A 158 26.83 0.33 -3.57
N ASN A 159 27.40 1.50 -3.26
CA ASN A 159 28.20 2.38 -4.12
C ASN A 159 29.02 3.40 -3.26
N ASN A 160 30.23 3.04 -2.90
CA ASN A 160 31.01 1.95 -3.46
C ASN A 160 30.66 0.60 -2.81
#